data_AF-A0A0R2TJN4-F1
#
_entry.id   AF-A0A0R2TJN4-F1
#
_cell.length_a   1.000
_cell.length_b   1.000
_cell.length_c   1.000
_cell.angle_alpha   90.00
_cell.angle_beta   90.00
_cell.angle_gamma   90.00
#
_symmetry.space_group_name_H-M   'P 1'
#
loop_
_entity.id
_entity.type
_entity.pdbx_description
1 polymer ?
#
loop_
_entity_poly.entity_id
_entity_poly.type
_entity_poly.pdbx_seq_one_letter_code
_entity_poly.pdbx_strand_id
1 'polypeptide(L)'
;MDDPMARLPKYVFRRANGSYRYKRNVPKHLLPLIGKETLYRQLGDTLQEALRTLPRVHAEIEDLFRGEDNTPSSERALRIIKASLGTEIAGWVEAGIVPEYSQEEAELNDLGRSLEGKLPKGIVRQIYSGKLIKEPLTLSKALDEYEAYKLDGSPKDREVISRNAKVKQDLKAALSKVKLEIIPLLSLERADATAYRDHLLKRLKPSSVQRHINTVRAAVNLAITEHGLNSVNIFVNLKVKGAGASKDDRLPLSDLQVAELAPAFASDPEVWGMFVTLQDSGARL
;
A
#
# COMPACT_ATOMS: atom_id res chain seq x y z
N MET A 1 3.45 28.68 -44.30
CA MET A 1 2.18 28.26 -43.68
C MET A 1 2.55 27.58 -42.39
N ASP A 2 2.43 28.33 -41.29
CA ASP A 2 2.74 27.86 -39.94
C ASP A 2 1.78 26.73 -39.55
N ASP A 3 2.33 25.53 -39.35
CA ASP A 3 1.61 24.40 -38.78
C ASP A 3 1.31 24.73 -37.31
N PRO A 4 0.04 24.85 -36.89
CA PRO A 4 -0.32 25.28 -35.55
C PRO A 4 0.33 24.33 -34.54
N MET A 5 1.23 24.86 -33.70
CA MET A 5 1.96 24.13 -32.66
C MET A 5 1.03 23.24 -31.85
N ALA A 6 0.88 21.99 -32.30
CA ALA A 6 0.09 20.97 -31.62
C ALA A 6 0.63 20.89 -30.19
N ARG A 7 -0.24 21.20 -29.22
CA ARG A 7 0.16 21.29 -27.82
C ARG A 7 0.66 19.91 -27.39
N LEU A 8 1.97 19.80 -27.18
CA LEU A 8 2.58 18.55 -26.77
C LEU A 8 1.99 18.08 -25.43
N PRO A 9 1.87 16.75 -25.22
CA PRO A 9 1.45 16.20 -23.95
C PRO A 9 2.33 16.68 -22.79
N LYS A 10 1.79 16.60 -21.57
CA LYS A 10 2.53 16.97 -20.36
C LYS A 10 3.86 16.21 -20.28
N TYR A 11 4.91 16.91 -19.86
CA TYR A 11 6.28 16.40 -19.73
C TYR A 11 6.97 16.01 -21.04
N VAL A 12 6.37 16.26 -22.20
CA VAL A 12 7.00 16.03 -23.51
C VAL A 12 7.58 17.35 -24.03
N PHE A 13 8.82 17.28 -24.52
CA PHE A 13 9.54 18.40 -25.12
C PHE A 13 10.22 17.96 -26.41
N ARG A 14 10.07 18.74 -27.48
CA ARG A 14 10.75 18.51 -28.76
C ARG A 14 12.11 19.21 -28.77
N ARG A 15 13.17 18.48 -29.07
CA ARG A 15 14.54 19.00 -29.20
C ARG A 15 14.73 19.69 -30.55
N ALA A 16 15.79 20.50 -30.64
CA ALA A 16 16.21 21.15 -31.89
C ALA A 16 16.47 20.17 -33.05
N ASN A 17 16.92 18.95 -32.75
CA ASN A 17 17.14 17.89 -33.75
C ASN A 17 15.84 17.15 -34.17
N GLY A 18 14.66 17.64 -33.77
CA GLY A 18 13.37 17.06 -34.12
C GLY A 18 12.87 15.94 -33.19
N SER A 19 13.76 15.31 -32.42
CA SER A 19 13.41 14.22 -31.49
C SER A 19 12.59 14.67 -30.27
N TYR A 20 11.84 13.75 -29.67
CA TYR A 20 11.01 13.98 -28.50
C TYR A 20 11.68 13.44 -27.23
N ARG A 21 11.65 14.25 -26.16
CA ARG A 21 12.23 13.93 -24.86
C ARG A 21 11.21 14.14 -23.76
N TYR A 22 11.22 13.24 -22.79
CA TYR A 22 10.55 13.42 -21.51
C TYR A 22 11.36 14.38 -20.63
N LYS A 23 10.69 15.31 -19.96
CA LYS A 23 11.25 16.27 -19.00
C LYS A 23 10.38 16.34 -17.76
N ARG A 24 10.93 15.97 -16.61
CA ARG A 24 10.25 16.05 -15.31
C ARG A 24 11.16 16.64 -14.25
N ASN A 25 10.72 17.74 -13.66
CA ASN A 25 11.42 18.34 -12.52
C ASN A 25 11.27 17.44 -11.31
N VAL A 26 12.37 17.25 -10.60
CA VAL A 26 12.42 16.51 -9.34
C VAL A 26 11.75 17.34 -8.23
N PRO A 27 10.88 16.74 -7.41
CA PRO A 27 10.30 17.42 -6.25
C PRO A 27 11.38 18.02 -5.34
N LYS A 28 11.15 19.22 -4.79
CA LYS A 28 12.17 19.99 -4.04
C LYS A 28 12.80 19.20 -2.89
N HIS A 29 11.99 18.43 -2.16
CA HIS A 29 12.45 17.63 -1.02
C HIS A 29 13.26 16.38 -1.44
N LEU A 30 13.15 15.95 -2.70
CA LEU A 30 13.93 14.87 -3.28
C LEU A 30 15.23 15.35 -3.94
N LEU A 31 15.43 16.66 -4.14
CA LEU A 31 16.65 17.19 -4.75
C LEU A 31 17.93 16.78 -4.00
N PRO A 32 18.00 16.84 -2.66
CA PRO A 32 19.18 16.40 -1.92
C PRO A 32 19.47 14.89 -2.08
N LEU A 33 18.44 14.10 -2.38
CA LEU A 33 18.52 12.64 -2.47
C LEU A 33 18.89 12.18 -3.89
N ILE A 34 18.25 12.77 -4.91
CA ILE A 34 18.45 12.42 -6.32
C ILE A 34 19.66 13.15 -6.93
N GLY A 35 20.02 14.33 -6.39
CA GLY A 35 21.15 15.14 -6.86
C GLY A 35 20.96 15.78 -8.24
N LYS A 36 19.74 15.73 -8.80
CA LYS A 36 19.40 16.32 -10.10
C LYS A 36 18.12 17.13 -10.00
N GLU A 37 18.10 18.30 -10.63
CA GLU A 37 16.91 19.15 -10.68
C GLU A 37 15.84 18.64 -11.63
N THR A 38 16.25 18.01 -12.72
CA THR A 38 15.36 17.54 -13.78
C THR A 38 15.82 16.20 -14.31
N LEU A 39 14.89 15.26 -14.41
CA LEU A 39 15.10 13.97 -15.06
C LEU A 39 14.64 14.05 -16.50
N TYR A 40 15.47 13.50 -17.38
CA TYR A 40 15.18 13.42 -18.80
C TYR A 40 15.31 12.00 -19.34
N ARG A 41 14.44 11.64 -20.29
CA ARG A 41 14.45 10.34 -21.01
C ARG A 41 14.08 10.55 -22.48
N GLN A 42 14.65 9.77 -23.39
CA GLN A 42 14.27 9.83 -24.81
C GLN A 42 12.92 9.13 -24.99
N LEU A 43 12.04 9.71 -25.81
CA LEU A 43 10.71 9.17 -26.10
C LEU A 43 10.61 8.60 -27.52
N GLY A 44 11.37 9.15 -28.47
CA GLY A 44 11.42 8.72 -29.86
C GLY A 44 11.77 9.87 -30.81
N ASP A 45 11.88 9.58 -32.10
CA ASP A 45 12.19 10.58 -33.12
C ASP A 45 10.92 11.10 -33.81
N THR A 46 9.80 10.38 -33.67
CA THR A 46 8.48 10.81 -34.15
C THR A 46 7.50 11.07 -32.99
N LEU A 47 6.43 11.85 -33.27
CA LEU A 47 5.40 12.13 -32.28
C LEU A 47 4.64 10.85 -31.88
N GLN A 48 4.37 9.95 -32.83
CA GLN A 48 3.68 8.69 -32.56
C GLN A 48 4.50 7.77 -31.65
N GLU A 49 5.80 7.63 -31.91
CA GLU A 49 6.70 6.89 -31.02
C GLU A 49 6.72 7.50 -29.62
N ALA A 50 6.77 8.83 -29.54
CA ALA A 50 6.77 9.53 -28.27
C ALA A 50 5.50 9.27 -27.47
N LEU A 51 4.33 9.31 -28.12
CA LEU A 51 3.03 9.02 -27.50
C LEU A 51 2.93 7.57 -27.02
N ARG A 52 3.50 6.61 -27.77
CA ARG A 52 3.53 5.20 -27.37
C ARG A 52 4.45 4.96 -26.17
N THR A 53 5.59 5.63 -26.13
CA THR A 53 6.61 5.43 -25.08
C THR A 53 6.32 6.20 -23.80
N LEU A 54 5.59 7.32 -23.90
CA LEU A 54 5.32 8.24 -22.79
C LEU A 54 4.73 7.59 -21.54
N PRO A 55 3.67 6.74 -21.60
CA PRO A 55 3.07 6.17 -20.40
C PRO A 55 4.05 5.34 -19.57
N ARG A 56 4.87 4.52 -20.24
CA ARG A 56 5.89 3.70 -19.59
C ARG A 56 6.96 4.55 -18.91
N VAL A 57 7.55 5.49 -19.65
CA VAL A 57 8.62 6.36 -19.12
C VAL A 57 8.12 7.25 -17.98
N HIS A 58 6.87 7.72 -18.08
CA HIS A 58 6.25 8.48 -17.01
C HIS A 58 6.04 7.64 -15.75
N ALA A 59 5.50 6.42 -15.89
CA ALA A 59 5.31 5.50 -14.78
C ALA A 59 6.65 5.20 -14.08
N GLU A 60 7.70 4.86 -14.83
CA GLU A 60 9.04 4.58 -14.28
C GLU A 60 9.62 5.76 -13.46
N ILE A 61 9.44 6.99 -13.92
CA ILE A 61 9.94 8.17 -13.19
C ILE A 61 9.09 8.49 -11.95
N GLU A 62 7.77 8.34 -12.03
CA GLU A 62 6.91 8.51 -10.85
C GLU A 62 7.09 7.36 -9.85
N ASP A 63 7.42 6.14 -10.31
CA ASP A 63 7.83 5.02 -9.46
C ASP A 63 9.16 5.31 -8.75
N LEU A 64 10.14 5.88 -9.45
CA LEU A 64 11.38 6.35 -8.81
C LEU A 64 11.08 7.39 -7.72
N PHE A 65 10.26 8.40 -8.00
CA PHE A 65 9.91 9.39 -6.98
C PHE A 65 9.15 8.79 -5.81
N ARG A 66 8.18 7.90 -6.06
CA ARG A 66 7.48 7.16 -4.99
C ARG A 66 8.43 6.32 -4.17
N GLY A 67 9.34 5.60 -4.82
CA GLY A 67 10.36 4.80 -4.15
C GLY A 67 11.21 5.65 -3.23
N GLU A 68 11.66 6.82 -3.71
CA GLU A 68 12.41 7.75 -2.89
C GLU A 68 11.55 8.34 -1.74
N ASP A 69 10.32 8.75 -2.00
CA ASP A 69 9.43 9.27 -0.95
C ASP A 69 9.11 8.25 0.14
N ASN A 70 9.01 6.97 -0.24
CA ASN A 70 8.66 5.89 0.66
C ASN A 70 9.88 5.26 1.34
N THR A 71 11.11 5.57 0.92
CA THR A 71 12.30 4.98 1.55
C THR A 71 12.57 5.67 2.90
N PRO A 72 12.55 4.90 4.00
CA PRO A 72 12.78 5.37 5.36
C PRO A 72 14.08 6.16 5.54
N SER A 73 14.09 7.15 6.43
CA SER A 73 15.34 7.83 6.79
C SER A 73 16.34 6.87 7.47
N SER A 74 15.86 5.89 8.23
CA SER A 74 16.68 4.87 8.87
C SER A 74 17.31 3.91 7.87
N GLU A 75 16.52 3.43 6.90
CA GLU A 75 17.03 2.59 5.82
C GLU A 75 18.06 3.34 4.97
N ARG A 76 17.82 4.62 4.66
CA ARG A 76 18.78 5.47 3.95
C ARG A 76 20.06 5.67 4.73
N ALA A 77 19.95 6.00 6.02
CA ALA A 77 21.10 6.16 6.89
C ALA A 77 21.94 4.89 6.88
N LEU A 78 21.31 3.72 7.05
CA LEU A 78 22.00 2.43 7.04
C LEU A 78 22.68 2.13 5.70
N ARG A 79 22.01 2.40 4.56
CA ARG A 79 22.61 2.25 3.23
C ARG A 79 23.84 3.14 3.03
N ILE A 80 23.77 4.40 3.49
CA ILE A 80 24.88 5.36 3.40
C ILE A 80 26.04 4.90 4.28
N ILE A 81 25.78 4.53 5.53
CA ILE A 81 26.79 4.00 6.46
C ILE A 81 27.47 2.78 5.84
N LYS A 82 26.70 1.83 5.31
CA LYS A 82 27.24 0.63 4.65
C LYS A 82 28.13 0.97 3.45
N ALA A 83 27.75 1.96 2.66
CA ALA A 83 28.50 2.37 1.47
C ALA A 83 29.78 3.16 1.82
N SER A 84 29.77 3.93 2.91
CA SER A 84 30.88 4.81 3.30
C SER A 84 31.85 4.18 4.31
N LEU A 85 31.34 3.43 5.29
CA LEU A 85 32.08 2.88 6.43
C LEU A 85 32.12 1.34 6.43
N GLY A 86 31.49 0.70 5.44
CA GLY A 86 31.50 -0.75 5.30
C GLY A 86 30.41 -1.49 6.10
N THR A 87 30.39 -2.81 5.96
CA THR A 87 29.30 -3.66 6.46
C THR A 87 29.33 -3.88 7.96
N GLU A 88 30.50 -3.82 8.57
CA GLU A 88 30.69 -4.07 10.01
C GLU A 88 30.06 -2.96 10.85
N ILE A 89 30.48 -1.70 10.63
CA ILE A 89 29.90 -0.53 11.30
C ILE A 89 28.40 -0.42 11.03
N ALA A 90 27.97 -0.69 9.80
CA ALA A 90 26.54 -0.73 9.47
C ALA A 90 25.79 -1.79 10.31
N GLY A 91 26.36 -2.98 10.49
CA GLY A 91 25.78 -4.03 11.33
C GLY A 91 25.70 -3.63 12.80
N TRP A 92 26.69 -2.91 13.32
CA TRP A 92 26.68 -2.42 14.70
C TRP A 92 25.58 -1.37 14.93
N VAL A 93 25.41 -0.46 13.96
CA VAL A 93 24.34 0.54 13.96
C VAL A 93 22.96 -0.13 13.88
N GLU A 94 22.81 -1.15 13.02
CA GLU A 94 21.55 -1.89 12.87
C GLU A 94 21.16 -2.67 14.15
N ALA A 95 22.15 -3.28 14.81
CA ALA A 95 21.98 -3.97 16.07
C ALA A 95 21.81 -3.01 17.27
N GLY A 96 22.12 -1.72 17.10
CA GLY A 96 22.03 -0.71 18.16
C GLY A 96 23.10 -0.88 19.24
N ILE A 97 24.27 -1.41 18.87
CA ILE A 97 25.37 -1.77 19.79
C ILE A 97 26.63 -0.93 19.60
N VAL A 98 26.55 0.20 18.89
CA VAL A 98 27.69 1.12 18.72
C VAL A 98 28.20 1.56 20.09
N PRO A 99 29.44 1.21 20.47
CA PRO A 99 29.98 1.57 21.78
C PRO A 99 30.21 3.07 21.89
N GLU A 100 29.96 3.62 23.07
CA GLU A 100 30.23 5.04 23.35
C GLU A 100 31.74 5.29 23.42
N TYR A 101 32.18 6.44 22.91
CA TYR A 101 33.58 6.87 22.84
C TYR A 101 34.49 5.92 22.04
N SER A 102 33.93 5.23 21.04
CA SER A 102 34.67 4.29 20.19
C SER A 102 35.13 4.91 18.87
N GLN A 103 35.99 4.18 18.15
CA GLN A 103 36.41 4.58 16.81
C GLN A 103 35.22 4.59 15.84
N GLU A 104 34.33 3.60 15.94
CA GLU A 104 33.14 3.49 15.09
C GLU A 104 32.19 4.68 15.29
N GLU A 105 32.00 5.12 16.55
CA GLU A 105 31.24 6.34 16.84
C GLU A 105 31.91 7.59 16.23
N ALA A 106 33.24 7.68 16.32
CA ALA A 106 33.99 8.79 15.72
C ALA A 106 33.83 8.83 14.18
N GLU A 107 33.92 7.68 13.51
CA GLU A 107 33.74 7.56 12.06
C GLU A 107 32.31 7.93 11.62
N LEU A 108 31.30 7.53 12.40
CA LEU A 108 29.89 7.92 12.18
C LEU A 108 29.68 9.42 12.35
N ASN A 109 30.28 10.03 13.37
CA ASN A 109 30.23 11.46 13.61
C ASN A 109 30.86 12.25 12.47
N ASP A 110 32.04 11.84 11.99
CA ASP A 110 32.74 12.50 10.90
C ASP A 110 32.00 12.36 9.56
N LEU A 111 31.46 11.17 9.28
CA LEU A 111 30.57 10.98 8.15
C LEU A 111 29.34 11.89 8.24
N GLY A 112 28.69 11.96 9.40
CA GLY A 112 27.54 12.83 9.64
C GLY A 112 27.85 14.31 9.38
N ARG A 113 28.98 14.82 9.88
CA ARG A 113 29.45 16.19 9.61
C ARG A 113 29.68 16.44 8.13
N SER A 114 30.30 15.48 7.42
CA SER A 114 30.57 15.62 5.99
C SER A 114 29.31 15.70 5.11
N LEU A 115 28.18 15.17 5.61
CA LEU A 115 26.88 15.12 4.96
C LEU A 115 25.94 16.25 5.38
N GLU A 116 26.33 17.07 6.37
CA GLU A 116 25.53 18.20 6.84
C GLU A 116 25.30 19.22 5.70
N GLY A 117 24.06 19.69 5.57
CA GLY A 117 23.63 20.57 4.48
C GLY A 117 23.47 19.89 3.11
N LYS A 118 24.02 18.69 2.91
CA LYS A 118 23.89 17.91 1.66
C LYS A 118 22.68 16.98 1.67
N LEU A 119 22.29 16.48 2.85
CA LEU A 119 21.18 15.55 3.02
C LEU A 119 20.14 16.08 4.03
N PRO A 120 18.89 15.56 4.00
CA PRO A 120 17.89 15.88 5.00
C PRO A 120 18.37 15.61 6.43
N LYS A 121 18.09 16.55 7.35
CA LYS A 121 18.54 16.50 8.75
C LYS A 121 18.17 15.18 9.46
N GLY A 122 17.02 14.60 9.15
CA GLY A 122 16.57 13.34 9.75
C GLY A 122 17.46 12.14 9.41
N ILE A 123 18.08 12.13 8.23
CA ILE A 123 19.03 11.10 7.81
C ILE A 123 20.39 11.37 8.47
N VAL A 124 20.89 12.60 8.34
CA VAL A 124 22.19 13.00 8.89
C VAL A 124 22.27 12.75 10.40
N ARG A 125 21.20 13.09 11.15
CA ARG A 125 21.15 12.87 12.60
C ARG A 125 21.26 11.38 12.98
N GLN A 126 20.64 10.49 12.21
CA GLN A 126 20.70 9.05 12.48
C GLN A 126 22.07 8.47 12.17
N ILE A 127 22.73 8.97 11.11
CA ILE A 127 24.12 8.63 10.80
C ILE A 127 25.04 9.11 11.92
N TYR A 128 24.98 10.40 12.25
CA TYR A 128 25.82 11.03 13.26
C TYR A 128 25.69 10.32 14.61
N SER A 129 24.47 10.06 15.07
CA SER A 129 24.25 9.42 16.37
C SER A 129 24.48 7.91 16.40
N GLY A 130 24.68 7.25 15.25
CA GLY A 130 24.72 5.80 15.16
C GLY A 130 23.41 5.10 15.58
N LYS A 131 22.31 5.84 15.74
CA LYS A 131 21.03 5.34 16.26
C LYS A 131 19.95 5.47 15.20
N LEU A 132 19.53 4.33 14.66
CA LEU A 132 18.43 4.26 13.70
C LEU A 132 17.08 4.43 14.41
N ILE A 133 16.28 5.36 13.93
CA ILE A 133 14.89 5.52 14.33
C ILE A 133 14.07 4.60 13.42
N LYS A 134 13.77 3.39 13.92
CA LYS A 134 12.89 2.47 13.22
C LYS A 134 11.50 3.09 13.11
N GLU A 135 10.89 2.95 11.95
CA GLU A 135 9.57 3.49 11.75
C GLU A 135 8.55 2.72 12.58
N PRO A 136 7.55 3.44 13.10
CA PRO A 136 6.50 2.77 13.84
C PRO A 136 5.77 1.80 12.93
N LEU A 137 5.48 0.60 13.44
CA LEU A 137 4.52 -0.29 12.80
C LEU A 137 3.14 0.36 12.87
N THR A 138 2.65 0.85 11.73
CA THR A 138 1.35 1.53 11.62
C THR A 138 0.25 0.55 11.24
N LEU A 139 -1.01 0.97 11.37
CA LEU A 139 -2.14 0.15 10.93
C LEU A 139 -2.12 -0.09 9.41
N SER A 140 -1.70 0.91 8.62
CA SER A 140 -1.52 0.72 7.17
C SER A 140 -0.47 -0.34 6.88
N LYS A 141 0.68 -0.29 7.58
CA LYS A 141 1.78 -1.24 7.39
C LYS A 141 1.37 -2.66 7.77
N ALA A 142 0.63 -2.83 8.87
CA ALA A 142 0.06 -4.12 9.25
C ALA A 142 -0.88 -4.69 8.17
N LEU A 143 -1.66 -3.84 7.51
CA LEU A 143 -2.53 -4.24 6.39
C LEU A 143 -1.74 -4.58 5.13
N ASP A 144 -0.64 -3.88 4.84
CA ASP A 144 0.27 -4.20 3.74
C ASP A 144 0.97 -5.55 3.93
N GLU A 145 1.49 -5.79 5.14
CA GLU A 145 2.12 -7.06 5.50
C GLU A 145 1.12 -8.22 5.44
N TYR A 146 -0.12 -8.01 5.89
CA TYR A 146 -1.18 -9.01 5.78
C TYR A 146 -1.59 -9.30 4.34
N GLU A 147 -1.62 -8.28 3.48
CA GLU A 147 -1.84 -8.48 2.04
C GLU A 147 -0.72 -9.32 1.46
N ALA A 148 0.54 -8.92 1.63
CA ALA A 148 1.71 -9.64 1.13
C ALA A 148 1.73 -11.11 1.62
N TYR A 149 1.38 -11.36 2.89
CA TYR A 149 1.26 -12.70 3.45
C TYR A 149 0.17 -13.55 2.78
N LYS A 150 -0.90 -12.93 2.28
CA LYS A 150 -2.02 -13.63 1.64
C LYS A 150 -1.84 -13.86 0.14
N LEU A 151 -0.95 -13.13 -0.52
CA LEU A 151 -0.71 -13.30 -1.95
C LEU A 151 0.13 -14.56 -2.19
N ASP A 152 -0.35 -15.41 -3.09
CA ASP A 152 0.31 -16.67 -3.47
C ASP A 152 0.51 -16.80 -4.99
N GLY A 153 0.20 -15.74 -5.75
CA GLY A 153 0.23 -15.73 -7.21
C GLY A 153 -1.04 -16.29 -7.85
N SER A 154 -2.05 -16.67 -7.06
CA SER A 154 -3.30 -17.20 -7.58
C SER A 154 -4.22 -16.08 -8.11
N PRO A 155 -5.23 -16.41 -8.95
CA PRO A 155 -6.22 -15.43 -9.40
C PRO A 155 -6.99 -14.73 -8.25
N LYS A 156 -6.99 -15.30 -7.04
CA LYS A 156 -7.66 -14.75 -5.85
C LYS A 156 -6.94 -13.51 -5.29
N ASP A 157 -5.67 -13.32 -5.63
CA ASP A 157 -4.87 -12.17 -5.21
C ASP A 157 -5.54 -10.84 -5.52
N ARG A 158 -6.18 -10.73 -6.69
CA ARG A 158 -6.93 -9.52 -7.08
C ARG A 158 -8.04 -9.17 -6.10
N GLU A 159 -8.73 -10.17 -5.57
CA GLU A 159 -9.80 -9.99 -4.60
C GLU A 159 -9.25 -9.54 -3.25
N VAL A 160 -8.13 -10.11 -2.81
CA VAL A 160 -7.43 -9.74 -1.57
C VAL A 160 -6.97 -8.29 -1.64
N ILE A 161 -6.28 -7.90 -2.71
CA ILE A 161 -5.78 -6.54 -2.95
C ILE A 161 -6.95 -5.55 -2.96
N SER A 162 -8.00 -5.83 -3.73
CA SER A 162 -9.18 -4.95 -3.83
C SER A 162 -9.87 -4.77 -2.46
N ARG A 163 -10.01 -5.87 -1.71
CA ARG A 163 -10.61 -5.84 -0.36
C ARG A 163 -9.76 -5.02 0.61
N ASN A 164 -8.44 -5.22 0.63
CA ASN A 164 -7.56 -4.50 1.54
C ASN A 164 -7.50 -3.00 1.20
N ALA A 165 -7.43 -2.66 -0.09
CA ALA A 165 -7.52 -1.28 -0.56
C ALA A 165 -8.82 -0.60 -0.09
N LYS A 166 -9.95 -1.31 -0.15
CA LYS A 166 -11.23 -0.79 0.36
C LYS A 166 -11.23 -0.60 1.87
N VAL A 167 -10.69 -1.57 2.61
CA VAL A 167 -10.53 -1.49 4.07
C VAL A 167 -9.70 -0.28 4.47
N LYS A 168 -8.56 -0.05 3.80
CA LYS A 168 -7.72 1.14 4.03
C LYS A 168 -8.46 2.45 3.75
N GLN A 169 -9.23 2.51 2.66
CA GLN A 169 -10.05 3.68 2.34
C GLN A 169 -11.08 3.97 3.44
N ASP A 170 -11.78 2.94 3.93
CA ASP A 170 -12.78 3.07 4.98
C ASP A 170 -12.14 3.46 6.33
N LEU A 171 -11.00 2.88 6.67
CA LEU A 171 -10.25 3.23 7.89
C LEU A 171 -9.76 4.68 7.84
N LYS A 172 -9.26 5.14 6.69
CA LYS A 172 -8.84 6.52 6.48
C LYS A 172 -10.00 7.50 6.67
N ALA A 173 -11.18 7.14 6.15
CA ALA A 173 -12.40 7.94 6.31
C ALA A 173 -12.91 7.96 7.76
N ALA A 174 -12.74 6.86 8.50
CA ALA A 174 -13.20 6.75 9.88
C ALA A 174 -12.24 7.37 10.92
N LEU A 175 -10.93 7.23 10.75
CA LEU A 175 -9.91 7.49 11.79
C LEU A 175 -8.93 8.62 11.44
N SER A 176 -9.03 9.20 10.25
CA SER A 176 -8.04 10.11 9.62
C SER A 176 -6.79 9.43 9.06
N LYS A 177 -6.09 10.15 8.19
CA LYS A 177 -4.79 9.74 7.62
C LYS A 177 -3.73 9.51 8.71
N VAL A 178 -3.74 10.34 9.77
CA VAL A 178 -2.73 10.31 10.82
C VAL A 178 -2.77 9.00 11.61
N LYS A 179 -3.98 8.55 11.99
CA LYS A 179 -4.16 7.29 12.73
C LYS A 179 -3.86 6.05 11.90
N LEU A 180 -4.04 6.13 10.58
CA LEU A 180 -3.81 5.00 9.68
C LEU A 180 -2.33 4.88 9.28
N GLU A 181 -1.68 5.99 8.93
CA GLU A 181 -0.40 5.99 8.20
C GLU A 181 0.79 6.52 9.01
N ILE A 182 0.58 7.18 10.16
CA ILE A 182 1.66 7.91 10.87
C ILE A 182 1.93 7.35 12.27
N ILE A 183 0.89 7.24 13.10
CA ILE A 183 1.10 6.86 14.51
C ILE A 183 1.33 5.34 14.65
N PRO A 184 2.01 4.91 15.72
CA PRO A 184 2.16 3.50 16.02
C PRO A 184 0.83 2.78 16.20
N LEU A 185 0.77 1.52 15.77
CA LEU A 185 -0.38 0.62 15.95
C LEU A 185 -0.78 0.52 17.43
N LEU A 186 0.20 0.53 18.33
CA LEU A 186 0.01 0.48 19.79
C LEU A 186 -0.62 1.75 20.38
N SER A 187 -0.59 2.86 19.65
CA SER A 187 -1.22 4.12 20.07
C SER A 187 -2.69 4.22 19.68
N LEU A 188 -3.24 3.20 19.00
CA LEU A 188 -4.67 3.15 18.69
C LEU A 188 -5.47 2.65 19.87
N GLU A 189 -6.64 3.23 20.06
CA GLU A 189 -7.50 2.92 21.20
C GLU A 189 -8.74 2.14 20.76
N ARG A 190 -9.44 1.54 21.73
CA ARG A 190 -10.71 0.86 21.47
C ARG A 190 -11.76 1.80 20.82
N ALA A 191 -11.69 3.10 21.13
CA ALA A 191 -12.55 4.12 20.55
C ALA A 191 -12.40 4.20 19.01
N ASP A 192 -11.20 3.94 18.50
CA ASP A 192 -10.91 3.91 17.06
C ASP A 192 -11.58 2.71 16.39
N ALA A 193 -11.47 1.53 17.00
CA ALA A 193 -12.15 0.35 16.48
C ALA A 193 -13.68 0.55 16.43
N THR A 194 -14.27 1.19 17.46
CA THR A 194 -15.70 1.53 17.45
C THR A 194 -16.06 2.57 16.40
N ALA A 195 -15.25 3.61 16.22
CA ALA A 195 -15.46 4.63 15.20
C ALA A 195 -15.44 4.02 13.78
N TYR A 196 -14.53 3.08 13.53
CA TYR A 196 -14.49 2.32 12.28
C TYR A 196 -15.77 1.50 12.05
N ARG A 197 -16.22 0.74 13.07
CA ARG A 197 -17.48 -0.01 13.00
C ARG A 197 -18.66 0.91 12.68
N ASP A 198 -18.77 2.02 13.40
CA ASP A 198 -19.91 2.93 13.28
C ASP A 198 -19.90 3.66 11.93
N HIS A 199 -18.71 3.97 11.40
CA HIS A 199 -18.56 4.45 10.03
C HIS A 199 -19.09 3.44 9.00
N LEU A 200 -18.74 2.15 9.13
CA LEU A 200 -19.22 1.12 8.21
C LEU A 200 -20.74 0.89 8.31
N LEU A 201 -21.30 0.92 9.53
CA LEU A 201 -22.73 0.72 9.77
C LEU A 201 -23.63 1.78 9.12
N LYS A 202 -23.09 2.96 8.76
CA LYS A 202 -23.83 3.99 8.01
C LYS A 202 -24.22 3.54 6.60
N ARG A 203 -23.52 2.56 6.02
CA ARG A 203 -23.70 2.15 4.61
C ARG A 203 -23.77 0.65 4.37
N LEU A 204 -23.32 -0.18 5.31
CA LEU A 204 -23.25 -1.65 5.16
C LEU A 204 -24.19 -2.36 6.12
N LYS A 205 -24.73 -3.50 5.67
CA LYS A 205 -25.44 -4.44 6.55
C LYS A 205 -24.48 -4.99 7.63
N PRO A 206 -24.97 -5.31 8.84
CA PRO A 206 -24.13 -5.78 9.95
C PRO A 206 -23.20 -6.96 9.62
N SER A 207 -23.68 -7.93 8.83
CA SER A 207 -22.86 -9.08 8.39
C SER A 207 -21.67 -8.66 7.52
N SER A 208 -21.86 -7.70 6.63
CA SER A 208 -20.77 -7.11 5.82
C SER A 208 -19.79 -6.30 6.67
N VAL A 209 -20.29 -5.54 7.65
CA VAL A 209 -19.44 -4.82 8.62
C VAL A 209 -18.55 -5.78 9.39
N GLN A 210 -19.11 -6.90 9.86
CA GLN A 210 -18.35 -7.93 10.57
C GLN A 210 -17.23 -8.51 9.71
N ARG A 211 -17.47 -8.74 8.41
CA ARG A 211 -16.44 -9.21 7.47
C ARG A 211 -15.29 -8.22 7.32
N HIS A 212 -15.57 -6.93 7.17
CA HIS A 212 -14.55 -5.89 7.08
C HIS A 212 -13.69 -5.80 8.36
N ILE A 213 -14.35 -5.81 9.53
CA ILE A 213 -13.65 -5.82 10.83
C ILE A 213 -12.79 -7.06 10.99
N ASN A 214 -13.26 -8.23 10.52
CA ASN A 214 -12.49 -9.47 10.61
C ASN A 214 -11.20 -9.41 9.76
N THR A 215 -11.21 -8.74 8.61
CA THR A 215 -10.00 -8.51 7.81
C THR A 215 -8.99 -7.66 8.58
N VAL A 216 -9.42 -6.53 9.16
CA VAL A 216 -8.54 -5.67 9.97
C VAL A 216 -8.02 -6.42 11.20
N ARG A 217 -8.88 -7.19 11.86
CA ARG A 217 -8.50 -8.03 13.00
C ARG A 217 -7.42 -9.02 12.62
N ALA A 218 -7.57 -9.72 11.49
CA ALA A 218 -6.59 -10.69 11.02
C ALA A 218 -5.23 -10.03 10.74
N ALA A 219 -5.23 -8.86 10.09
CA ALA A 219 -4.01 -8.11 9.81
C ALA A 219 -3.30 -7.66 11.09
N VAL A 220 -4.03 -7.08 12.04
CA VAL A 220 -3.47 -6.64 13.32
C VAL A 220 -2.97 -7.82 14.16
N ASN A 221 -3.65 -8.97 14.14
CA ASN A 221 -3.17 -10.18 14.83
C ASN A 221 -1.88 -10.71 14.21
N LEU A 222 -1.80 -10.77 12.88
CA LEU A 222 -0.57 -11.16 12.19
C LEU A 222 0.58 -10.23 12.61
N ALA A 223 0.36 -8.92 12.54
CA ALA A 223 1.36 -7.93 12.90
C ALA A 223 1.80 -8.02 14.39
N ILE A 224 0.88 -8.30 15.31
CA ILE A 224 1.20 -8.55 16.72
C ILE A 224 2.12 -9.78 16.86
N THR A 225 1.81 -10.88 16.16
CA THR A 225 2.58 -12.12 16.22
C THR A 225 3.97 -11.95 15.58
N GLU A 226 4.04 -11.48 14.34
CA GLU A 226 5.29 -11.40 13.57
C GLU A 226 6.28 -10.40 14.15
N HIS A 227 5.80 -9.27 14.69
CA HIS A 227 6.65 -8.27 15.33
C HIS A 227 6.82 -8.47 16.83
N GLY A 228 6.28 -9.57 17.40
CA GLY A 228 6.41 -9.89 18.84
C GLY A 228 5.85 -8.81 19.76
N LEU A 229 4.76 -8.14 19.37
CA LEU A 229 4.19 -7.03 20.13
C LEU A 229 3.46 -7.54 21.36
N ASN A 230 3.72 -6.95 22.52
CA ASN A 230 2.99 -7.26 23.74
C ASN A 230 1.73 -6.38 23.88
N SER A 231 0.72 -6.61 23.03
CA SER A 231 -0.53 -5.83 23.05
C SER A 231 -1.74 -6.64 22.62
N VAL A 232 -2.91 -6.24 23.13
CA VAL A 232 -4.20 -6.84 22.74
C VAL A 232 -4.77 -6.10 21.53
N ASN A 233 -5.19 -6.86 20.53
CA ASN A 233 -5.79 -6.29 19.32
C ASN A 233 -7.12 -5.55 19.63
N ILE A 234 -7.15 -4.24 19.34
CA ILE A 234 -8.30 -3.37 19.56
C ILE A 234 -9.53 -3.70 18.72
N PHE A 235 -9.46 -4.58 17.72
CA PHE A 235 -10.58 -5.04 16.90
C PHE A 235 -11.16 -6.40 17.36
N VAL A 236 -10.60 -7.00 18.41
CA VAL A 236 -11.11 -8.27 19.00
C VAL A 236 -12.41 -8.04 19.76
N ASN A 237 -13.36 -8.97 19.68
CA ASN A 237 -14.64 -8.91 20.40
C ASN A 237 -15.44 -7.61 20.16
N LEU A 238 -15.28 -6.99 18.97
CA LEU A 238 -16.02 -5.80 18.60
C LEU A 238 -17.47 -6.19 18.26
N LYS A 239 -18.42 -5.80 19.11
CA LYS A 239 -19.84 -6.15 18.93
C LYS A 239 -20.44 -5.38 17.77
N VAL A 240 -21.02 -6.11 16.81
CA VAL A 240 -21.82 -5.58 15.69
C VAL A 240 -23.24 -6.13 15.85
N LYS A 241 -24.19 -5.28 16.26
CA LYS A 241 -25.59 -5.72 16.47
C LYS A 241 -26.22 -6.11 15.12
N GLY A 242 -26.94 -7.23 15.10
CA GLY A 242 -27.58 -7.76 13.88
C GLY A 242 -26.62 -8.48 12.93
N ALA A 243 -25.35 -8.69 13.31
CA ALA A 243 -24.43 -9.52 12.54
C ALA A 243 -24.64 -11.01 12.86
N GLY A 244 -24.85 -11.81 11.82
CA GLY A 244 -25.15 -13.24 11.92
C GLY A 244 -26.10 -13.62 10.79
N ALA A 245 -26.19 -14.90 10.43
CA ALA A 245 -27.27 -15.36 9.58
C ALA A 245 -28.54 -15.37 10.44
N SER A 246 -29.54 -14.56 10.08
CA SER A 246 -30.88 -14.75 10.61
C SER A 246 -31.51 -15.96 9.93
N LYS A 247 -32.38 -16.67 10.64
CA LYS A 247 -33.19 -17.76 10.07
C LYS A 247 -33.98 -17.30 8.83
N ASP A 248 -34.28 -16.00 8.77
CA ASP A 248 -35.10 -15.39 7.73
C ASP A 248 -34.29 -14.80 6.55
N ASP A 249 -32.95 -14.83 6.60
CA ASP A 249 -32.12 -14.25 5.53
C ASP A 249 -32.13 -15.08 4.23
N ARG A 250 -32.45 -16.37 4.33
CA ARG A 250 -32.52 -17.32 3.20
C ARG A 250 -33.63 -18.35 3.46
N LEU A 251 -34.80 -18.11 2.89
CA LEU A 251 -35.88 -19.09 2.92
C LEU A 251 -35.64 -20.15 1.84
N PRO A 252 -35.88 -21.44 2.13
CA PRO A 252 -35.85 -22.47 1.11
C PRO A 252 -36.95 -22.20 0.08
N LEU A 253 -36.66 -22.49 -1.19
CA LEU A 253 -37.71 -22.52 -2.22
C LEU A 253 -38.60 -23.73 -1.97
N SER A 254 -39.92 -23.54 -2.05
CA SER A 254 -40.87 -24.66 -2.04
C SER A 254 -40.92 -25.33 -3.41
N ASP A 255 -41.34 -26.59 -3.46
CA ASP A 255 -41.51 -27.34 -4.72
C ASP A 255 -42.41 -26.59 -5.72
N LEU A 256 -43.42 -25.90 -5.21
CA LEU A 256 -44.33 -25.07 -6.02
C LEU A 256 -43.61 -23.86 -6.63
N GLN A 257 -42.76 -23.17 -5.86
CA GLN A 257 -41.96 -22.05 -6.37
C GLN A 257 -40.92 -22.52 -7.39
N VAL A 258 -40.33 -23.70 -7.19
CA VAL A 258 -39.41 -24.31 -8.17
C VAL A 258 -40.15 -24.63 -9.48
N ALA A 259 -41.36 -25.21 -9.39
CA ALA A 259 -42.19 -25.50 -10.55
C ALA A 259 -42.64 -24.22 -11.30
N GLU A 260 -42.93 -23.14 -10.57
CA GLU A 260 -43.28 -21.83 -11.15
C GLU A 260 -42.11 -21.15 -11.88
N LEU A 261 -40.87 -21.40 -11.44
CA LEU A 261 -39.67 -20.85 -12.06
C LEU A 261 -39.27 -21.58 -13.34
N ALA A 262 -39.63 -22.87 -13.48
CA ALA A 262 -39.22 -23.71 -14.60
C ALA A 262 -39.54 -23.11 -15.99
N PRO A 263 -40.74 -22.57 -16.26
CA PRO A 263 -41.06 -21.94 -17.55
C PRO A 263 -40.17 -20.73 -17.90
N ALA A 264 -39.67 -20.00 -16.89
CA ALA A 264 -38.84 -18.82 -17.11
C ALA A 264 -37.43 -19.15 -17.62
N PHE A 265 -36.96 -20.37 -17.39
CA PHE A 265 -35.66 -20.85 -17.85
C PHE A 265 -35.74 -21.70 -19.11
N ALA A 266 -36.94 -22.14 -19.50
CA ALA A 266 -37.15 -23.07 -20.61
C ALA A 266 -36.81 -22.49 -22.01
N SER A 267 -36.74 -21.17 -22.15
CA SER A 267 -36.41 -20.52 -23.42
C SER A 267 -34.92 -20.56 -23.78
N ASP A 268 -34.04 -20.78 -22.80
CA ASP A 268 -32.59 -20.86 -22.99
C ASP A 268 -32.10 -22.27 -22.62
N PRO A 269 -31.67 -23.09 -23.60
CA PRO A 269 -31.25 -24.47 -23.35
C PRO A 269 -30.09 -24.61 -22.35
N GLU A 270 -29.17 -23.64 -22.30
CA GLU A 270 -28.03 -23.70 -21.37
C GLU A 270 -28.49 -23.43 -19.94
N VAL A 271 -29.32 -22.40 -19.75
CA VAL A 271 -29.87 -22.04 -18.43
C VAL A 271 -30.82 -23.12 -17.92
N TRP A 272 -31.64 -23.70 -18.81
CA TRP A 272 -32.51 -24.83 -18.50
C TRP A 272 -31.73 -26.05 -18.03
N GLY A 273 -30.67 -26.42 -18.75
CA GLY A 273 -29.79 -27.51 -18.36
C GLY A 273 -29.15 -27.31 -16.99
N MET A 274 -28.68 -26.09 -16.70
CA MET A 274 -28.14 -25.73 -15.39
C MET A 274 -29.22 -25.85 -14.29
N PHE A 275 -30.41 -25.32 -14.52
CA PHE A 275 -31.52 -25.35 -13.55
C PHE A 275 -31.91 -26.78 -13.17
N VAL A 276 -32.18 -27.65 -14.15
CA VAL A 276 -32.56 -29.06 -13.91
C VAL A 276 -31.43 -29.83 -13.22
N THR A 277 -30.18 -29.62 -13.67
CA THR A 277 -29.03 -30.32 -13.08
C THR A 277 -28.86 -29.94 -11.60
N LEU A 278 -29.00 -28.66 -11.24
CA LEU A 278 -28.89 -28.21 -9.85
C LEU A 278 -30.04 -28.72 -8.99
N GLN A 279 -31.26 -28.73 -9.53
CA GLN A 279 -32.45 -29.22 -8.86
C GLN A 279 -32.34 -30.72 -8.54
N ASP A 280 -31.97 -31.54 -9.52
CA ASP A 280 -31.99 -33.00 -9.39
C ASP A 280 -30.78 -33.55 -8.63
N SER A 281 -29.62 -32.90 -8.77
CA SER A 281 -28.38 -33.38 -8.13
C SER A 281 -28.08 -32.74 -6.78
N GLY A 282 -28.66 -31.57 -6.49
CA GLY A 282 -28.29 -30.75 -5.33
C GLY A 282 -26.84 -30.25 -5.37
N ALA A 283 -26.20 -30.24 -6.54
CA ALA A 283 -24.85 -29.74 -6.72
C ALA A 283 -24.74 -28.24 -6.35
N ARG A 284 -23.56 -27.84 -5.87
CA ARG A 284 -23.27 -26.42 -5.61
C ARG A 284 -22.82 -25.76 -6.90
N LEU A 285 -23.40 -24.58 -7.17
CA LEU A 285 -22.94 -23.67 -8.21
C LEU A 285 -21.62 -22.98 -7.81
#